data_AF-A0A9D8TR46-F1
#
_entry.id   AF-A0A9D8TR46-F1
#
_cell.length_a   1.000
_cell.length_b   1.000
_cell.length_c   1.000
_cell.angle_alpha   90.00
_cell.angle_beta   90.00
_cell.angle_gamma   90.00
#
_symmetry.space_group_name_H-M   'P 1'
#
loop_
_entity.id
_entity.type
_entity.pdbx_description
1 polymer ?
#
loop_
_entity_poly.entity_id
_entity_poly.type
_entity_poly.pdbx_seq_one_letter_code
_entity_poly.pdbx_strand_id
1 'polypeptide(L)'
;AGGAFLLARADESDVAPTSARITAGLVGRVLDSGVKDGANMGAAMAPAAADTLLRFFSAADEDPANYDRIVTGDLGTEGSALLLELLRENGLDLAGRHRDCGVLLFDPLKADVHAGGSGCGCSASVLSALFLPALERGEIRRMLFIATGALMSPSNLMQGGTILGIAPLVVLESGVIGGDK
;
A
#
# COMPACT_ATOMS: atom_id res chain seq x y z
N ALA A 1 3.87 8.94 -15.35
CA ALA A 1 4.25 7.52 -15.30
C ALA A 1 3.00 6.69 -15.03
N GLY A 2 2.88 5.51 -15.64
CA GLY A 2 1.78 4.57 -15.41
C GLY A 2 2.33 3.15 -15.41
N GLY A 3 1.63 2.22 -14.75
CA GLY A 3 2.00 0.80 -14.73
C GLY A 3 0.87 -0.05 -15.28
N ALA A 4 1.22 -1.11 -16.00
CA ALA A 4 0.30 -2.13 -16.48
C ALA A 4 0.90 -3.50 -16.16
N PHE A 5 0.04 -4.43 -15.72
CA PHE A 5 0.45 -5.77 -15.33
C PHE A 5 -0.41 -6.80 -16.06
N LEU A 6 0.23 -7.86 -16.56
CA LEU A 6 -0.47 -9.02 -17.10
C LEU A 6 -0.67 -10.02 -15.96
N LEU A 7 -1.91 -10.43 -15.75
CA LEU A 7 -2.28 -11.45 -14.78
C LEU A 7 -2.71 -12.71 -15.53
N ALA A 8 -2.11 -13.83 -15.17
CA ALA A 8 -2.49 -15.15 -15.63
C ALA A 8 -2.72 -16.04 -14.41
N ARG A 9 -3.55 -17.08 -14.57
CA ARG A 9 -3.68 -18.11 -13.54
C ARG A 9 -2.34 -18.86 -13.48
N ALA A 10 -1.82 -19.06 -12.28
CA ALA A 10 -0.64 -19.91 -12.11
C ALA A 10 -1.07 -21.36 -12.36
N ASP A 11 -0.59 -21.96 -13.46
CA ASP A 11 -0.66 -23.40 -13.70
C ASP A 11 0.65 -24.03 -13.19
N GLU A 12 0.60 -25.19 -12.52
CA GLU A 12 1.79 -25.80 -11.88
C GLU A 12 2.98 -25.99 -12.83
N SER A 13 2.74 -26.08 -14.14
CA SER A 13 3.75 -26.25 -15.19
C SER A 13 4.29 -24.96 -15.82
N ASP A 14 3.63 -23.81 -15.63
CA ASP A 14 3.91 -22.56 -16.35
C ASP A 14 4.49 -21.44 -15.46
N VAL A 15 4.81 -21.75 -14.21
CA VAL A 15 5.43 -20.78 -13.32
C VAL A 15 6.90 -20.68 -13.69
N ALA A 16 7.22 -19.71 -14.57
CA ALA A 16 8.59 -19.23 -14.66
C ALA A 16 9.05 -18.89 -13.23
N PRO A 17 10.21 -19.43 -12.77
CA PRO A 17 10.70 -19.30 -11.40
C PRO A 17 11.03 -17.85 -10.97
N THR A 18 10.61 -16.88 -11.76
CA THR A 18 10.84 -15.43 -11.64
C THR A 18 9.54 -14.63 -11.64
N SER A 19 8.36 -15.22 -11.36
CA SER A 19 7.09 -14.49 -11.36
C SER A 19 6.58 -14.20 -9.95
N ALA A 20 6.17 -12.97 -9.68
CA ALA A 20 5.44 -12.62 -8.46
C ALA A 20 4.01 -13.19 -8.52
N ARG A 21 3.49 -13.64 -7.37
CA ARG A 21 2.17 -14.25 -7.24
C ARG A 21 1.26 -13.38 -6.38
N ILE A 22 -0.01 -13.25 -6.78
CA ILE A 22 -1.05 -12.70 -5.92
C ILE A 22 -1.69 -13.88 -5.16
N THR A 23 -1.54 -13.92 -3.83
CA THR A 23 -2.04 -15.06 -3.02
C THR A 23 -3.32 -14.73 -2.26
N ALA A 24 -3.57 -13.46 -1.98
CA ALA A 24 -4.83 -12.99 -1.41
C ALA A 24 -5.07 -11.52 -1.76
N GLY A 25 -6.30 -11.07 -1.53
CA GLY A 25 -6.67 -9.66 -1.64
C GLY A 25 -7.88 -9.34 -0.78
N LEU A 26 -7.99 -8.07 -0.40
CA LEU A 26 -9.14 -7.57 0.35
C LEU A 26 -9.62 -6.27 -0.28
N VAL A 27 -10.90 -6.24 -0.63
CA VAL A 27 -11.56 -5.03 -1.13
C VAL A 27 -11.65 -4.00 0.00
N GLY A 28 -11.21 -2.77 -0.29
CA GLY A 28 -11.29 -1.65 0.65
C GLY A 28 -12.73 -1.19 0.87
N ARG A 29 -12.97 -0.56 2.03
CA ARG A 29 -14.22 0.15 2.31
C ARG A 29 -14.00 1.65 2.15
N VAL A 30 -15.04 2.34 1.70
CA VAL A 30 -15.05 3.81 1.65
C VAL A 30 -15.29 4.33 3.07
N LEU A 31 -14.42 5.20 3.56
CA LEU A 31 -14.56 5.86 4.85
C LEU A 31 -14.59 7.38 4.68
N ASP A 32 -15.48 8.00 5.45
CA ASP A 32 -15.50 9.45 5.65
C ASP A 32 -15.03 9.74 7.08
N SER A 33 -13.92 10.45 7.22
CA SER A 33 -13.37 10.85 8.53
C SER A 33 -13.56 12.34 8.81
N GLY A 34 -14.42 13.01 8.04
CA GLY A 34 -14.71 14.43 8.22
C GLY A 34 -13.61 15.37 7.70
N VAL A 35 -12.58 14.85 7.02
CA VAL A 35 -11.47 15.64 6.48
C VAL A 35 -11.97 16.45 5.28
N LYS A 36 -11.79 17.77 5.34
CA LYS A 36 -12.19 18.71 4.27
C LYS A 36 -10.99 19.42 3.63
N ASP A 37 -9.83 19.34 4.26
CA ASP A 37 -8.62 19.98 3.79
C ASP A 37 -7.99 19.19 2.64
N GLY A 38 -8.10 19.73 1.43
CA GLY A 38 -7.48 19.15 0.24
C GLY A 38 -5.94 19.16 0.26
N ALA A 39 -5.31 19.93 1.14
CA ALA A 39 -3.87 19.91 1.34
C ALA A 39 -3.39 18.76 2.22
N ASN A 40 -4.29 18.10 2.97
CA ASN A 40 -3.96 16.95 3.83
C ASN A 40 -4.70 15.67 3.42
N MET A 41 -4.47 15.24 2.17
CA MET A 41 -5.09 14.00 1.65
C MET A 41 -4.60 12.74 2.38
N GLY A 42 -3.36 12.73 2.89
CA GLY A 42 -2.83 11.62 3.67
C GLY A 42 -3.68 11.33 4.91
N ALA A 43 -4.12 12.38 5.62
CA ALA A 43 -5.01 12.24 6.76
C ALA A 43 -6.39 11.71 6.39
N ALA A 44 -6.92 12.03 5.20
CA ALA A 44 -8.19 11.49 4.73
C ALA A 44 -8.12 9.99 4.38
N MET A 45 -6.96 9.52 3.90
CA MET A 45 -6.77 8.14 3.45
C MET A 45 -6.31 7.18 4.55
N ALA A 46 -5.56 7.66 5.55
CA ALA A 46 -4.99 6.82 6.61
C ALA A 46 -6.04 5.98 7.37
N PRO A 47 -7.23 6.50 7.71
CA PRO A 47 -8.29 5.69 8.33
C PRO A 47 -8.76 4.52 7.47
N ALA A 48 -8.86 4.71 6.14
CA ALA A 48 -9.25 3.65 5.22
C ALA A 48 -8.16 2.57 5.12
N ALA A 49 -6.88 2.96 5.12
CA ALA A 49 -5.77 2.02 5.18
C ALA A 49 -5.75 1.24 6.50
N ALA A 50 -6.04 1.91 7.63
CA ALA A 50 -6.13 1.29 8.94
C ALA A 50 -7.27 0.26 9.02
N ASP A 51 -8.49 0.61 8.60
CA ASP A 51 -9.63 -0.34 8.55
C ASP A 51 -9.27 -1.58 7.74
N THR A 52 -8.73 -1.38 6.53
CA THR A 52 -8.36 -2.49 5.66
C THR A 52 -7.33 -3.41 6.31
N LEU A 53 -6.27 -2.88 6.92
CA LEU A 53 -5.24 -3.68 7.58
C LEU A 53 -5.78 -4.42 8.80
N LEU A 54 -6.55 -3.76 9.66
CA LEU A 54 -7.16 -4.39 10.84
C LEU A 54 -8.09 -5.54 10.43
N ARG A 55 -8.95 -5.32 9.43
CA ARG A 55 -9.85 -6.37 8.92
C ARG A 55 -9.07 -7.51 8.26
N PHE A 56 -8.01 -7.20 7.53
CA PHE A 56 -7.19 -8.21 6.88
C PHE A 56 -6.49 -9.11 7.90
N PHE A 57 -5.72 -8.53 8.84
CA PHE A 57 -4.99 -9.32 9.83
C PHE A 57 -5.93 -10.08 10.77
N SER A 58 -7.07 -9.49 11.14
CA SER A 58 -8.09 -10.19 11.93
C SER A 58 -8.73 -11.37 11.17
N ALA A 59 -8.95 -11.25 9.85
CA ALA A 59 -9.59 -12.31 9.08
C ALA A 59 -8.61 -13.40 8.61
N ALA A 60 -7.36 -13.02 8.32
CA ALA A 60 -6.31 -13.93 7.91
C ALA A 60 -5.72 -14.70 9.11
N ASP A 61 -5.92 -14.21 10.34
CA ASP A 61 -5.28 -14.73 11.56
C ASP A 61 -3.76 -14.78 11.42
N GLU A 62 -3.20 -13.67 10.93
CA GLU A 62 -1.77 -13.55 10.62
C GLU A 62 -1.10 -12.42 11.40
N ASP A 63 0.20 -12.58 11.64
CA ASP A 63 1.05 -11.57 12.26
C ASP A 63 1.69 -10.68 11.17
N PRO A 64 1.69 -9.34 11.30
CA PRO A 64 2.49 -8.44 10.47
C PRO A 64 3.96 -8.86 10.31
N ALA A 65 4.52 -9.56 11.30
CA ALA A 65 5.88 -10.09 11.27
C ALA A 65 6.13 -11.13 10.17
N ASN A 66 5.08 -11.79 9.67
CA ASN A 66 5.13 -12.76 8.57
C ASN A 66 5.31 -12.11 7.19
N TYR A 67 5.23 -10.77 7.12
CA TYR A 67 5.46 -10.00 5.91
C TYR A 67 6.84 -9.36 5.96
N ASP A 68 7.59 -9.44 4.88
CA ASP A 68 8.88 -8.76 4.78
C ASP A 68 8.66 -7.24 4.59
N ARG A 69 7.57 -6.85 3.91
CA ARG A 69 7.18 -5.45 3.67
C ARG A 69 5.68 -5.25 3.74
N ILE A 70 5.25 -4.11 4.27
CA ILE A 70 3.86 -3.64 4.25
C ILE A 70 3.87 -2.26 3.60
N VAL A 71 3.32 -2.15 2.40
CA VAL A 71 3.54 -1.00 1.52
C VAL A 71 2.23 -0.28 1.25
N THR A 72 2.14 1.01 1.58
CA THR A 72 1.03 1.88 1.19
C THR A 72 1.33 2.65 -0.08
N GLY A 73 0.29 3.08 -0.78
CA GLY A 73 0.40 3.83 -2.03
C GLY A 73 1.00 5.21 -1.81
N ASP A 74 0.22 6.14 -1.30
CA ASP A 74 0.56 7.55 -1.29
C ASP A 74 -0.02 8.30 -0.08
N LEU A 75 0.12 7.69 1.10
CA LEU A 75 -0.21 8.37 2.36
C LEU A 75 0.73 9.53 2.65
N GLY A 76 1.96 9.47 2.12
CA GLY A 76 3.03 10.41 2.46
C GLY A 76 3.46 10.28 3.93
N THR A 77 4.37 11.15 4.38
CA THR A 77 4.92 11.09 5.75
C THR A 77 3.85 11.27 6.83
N GLU A 78 2.97 12.27 6.68
CA GLU A 78 1.92 12.57 7.67
C GLU A 78 0.86 11.47 7.74
N GLY A 79 0.34 11.03 6.57
CA GLY A 79 -0.65 9.95 6.54
C GLY A 79 -0.08 8.63 7.04
N SER A 80 1.21 8.36 6.80
CA SER A 80 1.90 7.17 7.34
C SER A 80 2.00 7.22 8.86
N ALA A 81 2.33 8.37 9.44
CA ALA A 81 2.37 8.53 10.89
C ALA A 81 0.99 8.31 11.52
N LEU A 82 -0.06 8.89 10.92
CA LEU A 82 -1.44 8.71 11.37
C LEU A 82 -1.90 7.25 11.23
N LEU A 83 -1.54 6.58 10.13
CA LEU A 83 -1.83 5.15 9.97
C LEU A 83 -1.24 4.34 11.12
N LEU A 84 0.05 4.52 11.42
CA LEU A 84 0.74 3.77 12.48
C LEU A 84 0.13 4.06 13.86
N GLU A 85 -0.34 5.27 14.10
CA GLU A 85 -1.08 5.62 15.32
C GLU A 85 -2.41 4.89 15.42
N LEU A 86 -3.24 4.96 14.38
CA LEU A 86 -4.55 4.29 14.36
C LEU A 86 -4.43 2.78 14.54
N LEU A 87 -3.43 2.14 13.93
CA LEU A 87 -3.19 0.71 14.11
C LEU A 87 -2.77 0.36 15.54
N ARG A 88 -1.85 1.16 16.12
CA ARG A 88 -1.37 0.99 17.49
C ARG A 88 -2.49 1.14 18.52
N GLU A 89 -3.38 2.10 18.33
CA GLU A 89 -4.58 2.27 19.18
C GLU A 89 -5.51 1.06 19.13
N ASN A 90 -5.52 0.32 18.02
CA ASN A 90 -6.29 -0.90 17.82
C ASN A 90 -5.47 -2.18 18.11
N GLY A 91 -4.30 -2.06 18.73
CA GLY A 91 -3.48 -3.20 19.15
C GLY A 91 -2.69 -3.90 18.04
N LEU A 92 -2.55 -3.28 16.87
CA LEU A 92 -1.75 -3.81 15.76
C LEU A 92 -0.46 -3.00 15.56
N ASP A 93 0.70 -3.66 15.63
CA ASP A 93 1.99 -3.05 15.30
C ASP A 93 2.53 -3.65 14.00
N LEU A 94 2.90 -2.79 13.04
CA LEU A 94 3.52 -3.21 11.77
C LEU A 94 5.00 -3.55 11.91
N ALA A 95 5.56 -3.46 13.13
CA ALA A 95 6.89 -3.92 13.51
C ALA A 95 8.00 -3.38 12.58
N GLY A 96 7.92 -2.08 12.26
CA GLY A 96 8.91 -1.36 11.44
C GLY A 96 8.94 -1.72 9.93
N ARG A 97 8.01 -2.55 9.46
CA ARG A 97 7.96 -3.04 8.06
C ARG A 97 7.20 -2.12 7.10
N HIS A 98 6.51 -1.11 7.65
CA HIS A 98 5.73 -0.17 6.86
C HIS A 98 6.61 0.72 5.98
N ARG A 99 6.25 0.88 4.71
CA ARG A 99 6.82 1.85 3.77
C ARG A 99 5.70 2.45 2.92
N ASP A 100 5.88 3.68 2.47
CA ASP A 100 4.93 4.37 1.60
C ASP A 100 5.57 4.68 0.24
N CYS A 101 4.88 4.38 -0.87
CA CYS A 101 5.46 4.60 -2.20
C CYS A 101 5.66 6.11 -2.47
N GLY A 102 4.81 6.96 -1.91
CA GLY A 102 4.92 8.42 -2.03
C GLY A 102 6.19 8.97 -1.40
N VAL A 103 6.62 8.36 -0.29
CA VAL A 103 7.90 8.66 0.38
C VAL A 103 9.08 8.03 -0.37
N LEU A 104 8.94 6.79 -0.86
CA LEU A 104 10.03 6.06 -1.53
C LEU A 104 10.46 6.66 -2.88
N LEU A 105 9.55 7.36 -3.58
CA LEU A 105 9.86 7.95 -4.89
C LEU A 105 10.85 9.10 -4.85
N PHE A 106 11.04 9.73 -3.70
CA PHE A 106 11.82 10.95 -3.60
C PHE A 106 12.97 10.76 -2.63
N ASP A 107 14.14 11.22 -3.06
CA ASP A 107 15.30 11.37 -2.19
C ASP A 107 15.08 12.67 -1.37
N PRO A 108 14.88 12.59 -0.04
CA PRO A 108 14.63 13.76 0.78
C PRO A 108 15.81 14.74 0.82
N LEU A 109 16.99 14.34 0.32
CA LEU A 109 18.17 15.20 0.23
C LEU A 109 18.31 15.91 -1.12
N LYS A 110 17.55 15.52 -2.15
CA LYS A 110 17.67 16.06 -3.52
C LYS A 110 16.40 16.66 -4.09
N ALA A 111 15.24 16.35 -3.53
CA ALA A 111 13.96 16.86 -3.96
C ALA A 111 13.26 17.57 -2.81
N ASP A 112 12.87 18.83 -3.01
CA ASP A 112 12.03 19.60 -2.08
C ASP A 112 10.58 19.09 -2.19
N VAL A 113 10.33 17.92 -1.63
CA VAL A 113 9.00 17.32 -1.52
C VAL A 113 8.55 17.35 -0.08
N HIS A 114 7.56 18.18 0.21
CA HIS A 114 7.04 18.39 1.56
C HIS A 114 6.66 17.06 2.24
N ALA A 115 5.75 16.27 1.63
CA ALA A 115 5.22 15.04 2.21
C ALA A 115 5.52 13.76 1.40
N GLY A 116 6.28 13.87 0.30
CA GLY A 116 6.42 12.85 -0.74
C GLY A 116 5.59 13.18 -1.99
N GLY A 117 5.58 12.31 -3.01
CA GLY A 117 4.70 12.47 -4.17
C GLY A 117 3.40 11.70 -4.03
N SER A 118 2.34 12.20 -4.67
CA SER A 118 1.00 11.62 -4.60
C SER A 118 0.44 11.35 -6.00
N GLY A 119 -0.43 10.34 -6.09
CA GLY A 119 -1.18 9.99 -7.29
C GLY A 119 -0.98 8.53 -7.73
N CYS A 120 -1.91 8.03 -8.56
CA CYS A 120 -1.93 6.64 -9.03
C CYS A 120 -0.66 6.18 -9.78
N GLY A 121 0.08 7.13 -10.37
CA GLY A 121 1.37 6.84 -11.01
C GLY A 121 2.46 6.46 -10.01
N CYS A 122 2.33 6.86 -8.74
CA CYS A 122 3.35 6.61 -7.73
C CYS A 122 3.39 5.14 -7.31
N SER A 123 2.25 4.61 -6.85
CA SER A 123 2.13 3.23 -6.38
C SER A 123 2.45 2.24 -7.50
N ALA A 124 1.95 2.49 -8.73
CA ALA A 124 2.23 1.64 -9.88
C ALA A 124 3.71 1.65 -10.28
N SER A 125 4.35 2.83 -10.32
CA SER A 125 5.77 2.93 -10.70
C SER A 125 6.69 2.28 -9.66
N VAL A 126 6.45 2.48 -8.37
CA VAL A 126 7.25 1.87 -7.31
C VAL A 126 7.04 0.36 -7.27
N LEU A 127 5.79 -0.12 -7.44
CA LEU A 127 5.53 -1.55 -7.54
C LEU A 127 6.31 -2.19 -8.70
N SER A 128 6.22 -1.61 -9.92
CA SER A 128 6.90 -2.13 -11.10
C SER A 128 8.43 -2.03 -11.04
N ALA A 129 8.97 -0.93 -10.54
CA ALA A 129 10.41 -0.65 -10.62
C ALA A 129 11.21 -1.18 -9.42
N LEU A 130 10.58 -1.29 -8.25
CA LEU A 130 11.26 -1.66 -7.01
C LEU A 130 10.79 -3.01 -6.47
N PHE A 131 9.50 -3.17 -6.22
CA PHE A 131 8.99 -4.31 -5.45
C PHE A 131 8.86 -5.58 -6.26
N LEU A 132 8.35 -5.51 -7.49
CA LEU A 132 8.29 -6.69 -8.36
C LEU A 132 9.69 -7.27 -8.60
N PRO A 133 10.72 -6.50 -9.05
CA PRO A 133 12.06 -7.06 -9.20
C PRO A 133 12.64 -7.66 -7.92
N ALA A 134 12.32 -7.09 -6.74
CA ALA A 134 12.75 -7.66 -5.46
C ALA A 134 12.04 -8.99 -5.12
N LEU A 135 10.75 -9.13 -5.47
CA LEU A 135 10.03 -10.40 -5.39
C LEU A 135 10.62 -11.43 -6.36
N GLU A 136 10.91 -11.05 -7.60
CA GLU A 136 11.49 -11.93 -8.62
C GLU A 136 12.90 -12.42 -8.25
N ARG A 137 13.68 -11.60 -7.52
CA ARG A 137 14.99 -11.98 -6.97
C ARG A 137 14.92 -12.71 -5.63
N GLY A 138 13.74 -12.84 -5.03
CA GLY A 138 13.56 -13.47 -3.70
C GLY A 138 14.09 -12.64 -2.52
N GLU A 139 14.41 -11.36 -2.74
CA GLU A 139 14.83 -10.41 -1.67
C GLU A 139 13.66 -10.05 -0.75
N ILE A 140 12.46 -10.03 -1.33
CA ILE A 140 11.18 -9.99 -0.63
C ILE A 140 10.49 -11.31 -0.96
N ARG A 141 10.12 -12.07 0.06
CA ARG A 141 9.39 -13.34 -0.11
C ARG A 141 7.89 -13.11 -0.05
N ARG A 142 7.45 -12.20 0.84
CA ARG A 142 6.03 -11.92 1.05
C ARG A 142 5.81 -10.47 1.45
N MET A 143 4.88 -9.78 0.79
CA MET A 143 4.54 -8.39 1.10
C MET A 143 3.04 -8.10 0.99
N LEU A 144 2.60 -7.12 1.78
CA LEU A 144 1.30 -6.48 1.58
C LEU A 144 1.49 -5.22 0.74
N PHE A 145 0.65 -5.07 -0.28
CA PHE A 145 0.57 -3.85 -1.07
C PHE A 145 -0.84 -3.27 -0.97
N ILE A 146 -0.94 -2.07 -0.38
CA ILE A 146 -2.17 -1.36 -0.07
C ILE A 146 -2.24 -0.14 -0.97
N ALA A 147 -3.13 -0.16 -1.96
CA ALA A 147 -3.35 1.00 -2.81
C ALA A 147 -4.31 1.97 -2.10
N THR A 148 -3.85 3.17 -1.76
CA THR A 148 -4.65 4.21 -1.11
C THR A 148 -5.23 5.16 -2.15
N GLY A 149 -6.42 5.71 -1.88
CA GLY A 149 -7.05 6.67 -2.75
C GLY A 149 -7.96 7.64 -2.00
N ALA A 150 -7.89 8.91 -2.39
CA ALA A 150 -8.79 9.97 -1.97
C ALA A 150 -9.85 10.18 -3.06
N LEU A 151 -11.11 9.89 -2.73
CA LEU A 151 -12.25 10.10 -3.63
C LEU A 151 -12.77 11.52 -3.40
N MET A 152 -12.44 12.42 -4.33
CA MET A 152 -12.85 13.82 -4.30
C MET A 152 -13.13 14.34 -5.71
N SER A 153 -13.83 15.47 -5.79
CA SER A 153 -13.96 16.27 -7.02
C SER A 153 -13.87 17.75 -6.69
N PRO A 154 -13.47 18.60 -7.67
CA PRO A 154 -13.44 20.06 -7.47
C PRO A 154 -14.78 20.60 -6.98
N SER A 155 -15.89 20.12 -7.54
CA SER A 155 -17.24 20.53 -7.16
C SER A 155 -17.58 20.17 -5.71
N ASN A 156 -17.21 18.96 -5.26
CA ASN A 156 -17.46 18.51 -3.89
C ASN A 156 -16.71 19.36 -2.86
N LEU A 157 -15.44 19.67 -3.13
CA LEU A 157 -14.63 20.52 -2.24
C LEU A 157 -15.15 21.95 -2.18
N MET A 158 -15.56 22.52 -3.32
CA MET A 158 -16.16 23.86 -3.36
C MET A 158 -17.49 23.98 -2.63
N GLN A 159 -18.20 22.86 -2.46
CA GLN A 159 -19.43 22.77 -1.68
C GLN A 159 -19.16 22.48 -0.19
N GLY A 160 -17.89 22.44 0.24
CA GLY A 160 -17.51 22.14 1.62
C GLY A 160 -17.72 20.67 2.02
N GLY A 161 -17.77 19.78 1.03
CA GLY A 161 -17.83 18.33 1.20
C GLY A 161 -16.54 17.76 1.77
N THR A 162 -16.63 16.52 2.25
CA THR A 162 -15.52 15.75 2.82
C THR A 162 -14.77 14.98 1.74
N ILE A 163 -13.53 14.60 2.05
CA ILE A 163 -12.67 13.74 1.23
C ILE A 163 -12.84 12.32 1.74
N LEU A 164 -13.27 11.40 0.87
CA LEU A 164 -13.47 10.01 1.25
C LEU A 164 -12.20 9.20 0.99
N GLY A 165 -11.79 8.37 1.94
CA GLY A 165 -10.67 7.44 1.80
C GLY A 165 -11.13 6.06 1.34
N ILE A 166 -10.33 5.39 0.52
CA ILE A 166 -10.46 3.96 0.22
C ILE A 166 -9.06 3.31 0.15
N ALA A 167 -8.95 2.06 0.58
CA ALA A 167 -7.70 1.32 0.52
C ALA A 167 -7.90 -0.17 0.24
N PRO A 168 -7.97 -0.66 -1.01
CA PRO A 168 -7.84 -2.08 -1.30
C PRO A 168 -6.41 -2.59 -1.09
N LEU A 169 -6.27 -3.90 -0.80
CA LEU A 169 -4.97 -4.54 -0.65
C LEU A 169 -4.84 -5.85 -1.45
N VAL A 170 -3.60 -6.19 -1.78
CA VAL A 170 -3.20 -7.50 -2.29
C VAL A 170 -1.98 -8.03 -1.54
N VAL A 171 -1.92 -9.34 -1.36
CA VAL A 171 -0.73 -10.05 -0.90
C VAL A 171 0.08 -10.48 -2.11
N LEU A 172 1.36 -10.11 -2.13
CA LEU A 172 2.30 -10.51 -3.18
C LEU A 172 3.38 -11.41 -2.58
N GLU A 173 3.64 -12.53 -3.26
CA GLU A 173 4.64 -13.51 -2.86
C GLU A 173 5.61 -13.81 -3.99
N SER A 174 6.86 -14.10 -3.63
CA SER A 174 7.89 -14.50 -4.58
C SER A 174 7.55 -15.87 -5.16
N GLY A 175 7.66 -16.02 -6.48
CA GLY A 175 7.61 -17.32 -7.15
C GLY A 175 8.90 -18.15 -7.00
N VAL A 176 9.97 -17.57 -6.45
CA VAL A 176 11.20 -18.29 -6.13
C VAL A 176 10.94 -19.17 -4.92
N ILE A 177 10.68 -20.46 -5.16
CA ILE A 177 10.65 -21.46 -4.08
C ILE A 177 12.09 -21.60 -3.60
N GLY A 178 12.41 -21.00 -2.46
CA GLY A 178 13.73 -21.13 -1.85
C GLY A 178 14.04 -22.60 -1.59
N GLY A 179 15.11 -23.11 -2.20
CA GLY A 179 15.83 -24.26 -1.65
C GLY A 179 16.36 -23.86 -0.27
N ASP A 180 16.26 -24.79 0.67
CA ASP A 180 16.71 -24.63 2.05
C ASP A 180 18.09 -23.95 2.11
N LYS A 181 18.22 -22.95 3.00
CA LYS A 181 19.54 -22.56 3.52
C LYS A 181 19.96 -23.52 4.61
#